data_AF-A0A959PGF1-F1
#
_entry.id   AF-A0A959PGF1-F1
#
_cell.length_a   1.000
_cell.length_b   1.000
_cell.length_c   1.000
_cell.angle_alpha   90.00
_cell.angle_beta   90.00
_cell.angle_gamma   90.00
#
_symmetry.space_group_name_H-M   'P 1'
#
loop_
_entity.id
_entity.type
_entity.pdbx_description
1 polymer ?
#
loop_
_entity_poly.entity_id
_entity_poly.type
_entity_poly.pdbx_seq_one_letter_code
_entity_poly.pdbx_strand_id
1 'polypeptide(L)'
;MKIMNSSISIVLFILGITMLTILGCTKNKTTADDIPAICETLNIAYNDEIKTIIDLSCSVSGCHDGTTGIGDFASYNGLLSRLDNGLIRERAIDTPVSSTLHMPPSGMPELTQEEKDMLLCWILEGYPEN
;
A
#
# COMPACT_ATOMS: atom_id res chain seq x y z
N MET A 1 -21.80 19.97 54.31
CA MET A 1 -20.52 20.44 53.74
C MET A 1 -20.04 19.42 52.72
N LYS A 2 -19.99 19.86 51.44
CA LYS A 2 -19.27 19.35 50.25
C LYS A 2 -18.81 17.89 50.22
N ILE A 3 -19.56 17.00 49.56
CA ILE A 3 -19.04 15.77 48.96
C ILE A 3 -20.05 15.20 47.95
N MET A 4 -20.15 15.78 46.74
CA MET A 4 -20.75 15.05 45.60
C MET A 4 -20.42 15.61 44.21
N ASN A 5 -19.72 16.74 44.13
CA ASN A 5 -19.44 17.46 42.89
C ASN A 5 -18.11 17.07 42.24
N SER A 6 -17.15 16.56 43.02
CA SER A 6 -15.81 16.21 42.52
C SER A 6 -15.83 14.92 41.68
N SER A 7 -16.59 13.90 42.09
CA SER A 7 -16.68 12.61 41.39
C SER A 7 -17.47 12.71 40.09
N ILE A 8 -18.50 13.58 40.04
CA ILE A 8 -19.31 13.84 38.84
C ILE A 8 -18.48 14.57 37.78
N SER A 9 -17.65 15.54 38.18
CA SER A 9 -16.71 16.20 37.26
C SER A 9 -15.64 15.27 36.71
N ILE A 10 -15.13 14.31 37.50
CA ILE A 10 -14.15 13.33 37.04
C ILE A 10 -14.78 12.35 36.03
N VAL A 11 -16.02 11.89 36.28
CA VAL A 11 -16.74 11.00 35.36
C VAL A 11 -17.08 11.69 34.05
N LEU A 12 -17.49 12.96 34.08
CA LEU A 12 -17.75 13.76 32.87
C LEU A 12 -16.46 14.03 32.07
N PHE A 13 -15.31 14.17 32.75
CA PHE A 13 -14.01 14.37 32.11
C PHE A 13 -13.50 13.08 31.46
N ILE A 14 -13.66 11.92 32.12
CA ILE A 14 -13.27 10.61 31.56
C ILE A 14 -14.16 10.25 30.36
N LEU A 15 -15.48 10.47 30.45
CA LEU A 15 -16.41 10.19 29.35
C LEU A 15 -16.14 11.07 28.12
N GLY A 16 -15.73 12.33 28.33
CA GLY A 16 -15.34 13.26 27.27
C GLY A 16 -14.03 12.90 26.58
N ILE A 17 -13.05 12.35 27.30
CA ILE A 17 -11.75 11.92 26.74
C ILE A 17 -11.93 10.66 25.88
N THR A 18 -12.78 9.70 26.28
CA THR A 18 -13.10 8.52 25.46
C THR A 18 -13.87 8.82 24.17
N MET A 19 -14.57 9.95 24.09
CA MET A 19 -15.28 10.39 22.88
C MET A 19 -14.33 11.02 21.83
N LEU A 20 -13.12 11.42 22.24
CA LEU A 20 -12.16 12.13 21.37
C LEU A 20 -11.24 11.20 20.57
N THR A 21 -11.21 9.90 20.88
CA THR A 21 -10.33 8.93 20.21
C THR A 21 -10.95 8.27 18.97
N ILE A 22 -12.21 8.56 18.63
CA ILE A 22 -12.92 7.96 17.47
C ILE A 22 -12.81 8.77 16.17
N LEU A 23 -12.06 9.88 16.15
CA LEU A 23 -11.82 10.70 14.94
C LEU A 23 -10.51 10.34 14.20
N GLY A 24 -9.91 9.19 14.50
CA GLY A 24 -8.61 8.76 13.96
C GLY A 24 -8.61 7.96 12.66
N CYS A 25 -9.72 7.90 11.90
CA CYS A 25 -9.76 7.16 10.64
C CYS A 25 -9.89 8.10 9.43
N THR A 26 -8.80 8.78 9.04
CA THR A 26 -8.67 9.24 7.66
C THR A 26 -8.21 8.05 6.81
N LYS A 27 -9.14 7.14 6.52
CA LYS A 27 -8.95 6.19 5.43
C LYS A 27 -8.94 7.06 4.17
N ASN A 28 -7.77 7.27 3.57
CA ASN A 28 -7.65 8.02 2.32
C ASN A 28 -8.68 7.46 1.34
N LYS A 29 -9.64 8.30 0.96
CA LYS A 29 -10.67 7.93 0.00
C LYS A 29 -10.01 8.07 -1.37
N THR A 30 -9.57 6.96 -1.96
CA THR A 30 -9.48 6.86 -3.41
C THR A 30 -10.87 7.20 -3.92
N THR A 31 -11.02 8.33 -4.60
CA THR A 31 -12.31 8.68 -5.20
C THR A 31 -12.48 7.81 -6.44
N ALA A 32 -13.72 7.56 -6.89
CA ALA A 32 -13.96 6.72 -8.06
C ALA A 32 -13.26 7.24 -9.33
N ASP A 33 -12.95 8.55 -9.37
CA ASP A 33 -12.20 9.18 -10.46
C ASP A 33 -10.69 8.82 -10.48
N ASP A 34 -10.15 8.25 -9.40
CA ASP A 34 -8.71 7.91 -9.27
C ASP A 34 -8.42 6.43 -9.60
N ILE A 35 -9.43 5.62 -9.91
CA ILE A 35 -9.27 4.20 -10.29
C ILE A 35 -9.01 4.14 -11.81
N PRO A 36 -7.89 3.57 -12.28
CA PRO A 36 -7.67 3.35 -13.70
C PRO A 36 -8.83 2.57 -14.34
N ALA A 37 -9.33 3.03 -15.50
CA ALA A 37 -10.45 2.38 -16.19
C ALA A 37 -10.18 0.90 -16.53
N ILE A 38 -8.89 0.53 -16.67
CA ILE A 38 -8.47 -0.85 -16.88
C ILE A 38 -8.87 -1.78 -15.73
N CYS A 39 -8.99 -1.27 -14.49
CA CYS A 39 -9.42 -2.04 -13.32
C CYS A 39 -10.87 -2.53 -13.42
N GLU A 40 -11.73 -1.88 -14.22
CA GLU A 40 -13.13 -2.31 -14.36
C GLU A 40 -13.31 -3.43 -15.40
N THR A 41 -12.28 -3.68 -16.22
CA THR A 41 -12.40 -4.49 -17.44
C THR A 41 -11.52 -5.73 -17.45
N LEU A 42 -10.44 -5.75 -16.65
CA LEU A 42 -9.52 -6.87 -16.55
C LEU A 42 -9.64 -7.54 -15.18
N ASN A 43 -9.73 -8.87 -15.18
CA ASN A 43 -9.57 -9.67 -13.97
C ASN A 43 -8.07 -9.96 -13.80
N ILE A 44 -7.39 -9.12 -13.03
CA ILE A 44 -5.91 -9.14 -12.92
C ILE A 44 -5.50 -10.00 -11.72
N ALA A 45 -4.62 -10.97 -11.95
CA ALA A 45 -4.06 -11.81 -10.90
C ALA A 45 -2.52 -11.91 -10.99
N TYR A 46 -1.90 -12.40 -9.92
CA TYR A 46 -0.45 -12.54 -9.85
C TYR A 46 0.09 -13.46 -10.96
N ASN A 47 -0.44 -14.68 -11.11
CA ASN A 47 0.11 -15.67 -12.04
C ASN A 47 -0.05 -15.32 -13.52
N ASP A 48 -0.88 -14.33 -13.84
CA ASP A 48 -1.07 -13.80 -15.20
C ASP A 48 -0.07 -12.66 -15.49
N GLU A 49 -0.54 -11.42 -15.64
CA GLU A 49 0.30 -10.32 -16.11
C GLU A 49 1.20 -9.70 -15.02
N ILE A 50 0.78 -9.74 -13.76
CA ILE A 50 1.50 -9.06 -12.67
C ILE A 50 2.83 -9.73 -12.38
N LYS A 51 2.90 -11.07 -12.42
CA LYS A 51 4.17 -11.78 -12.24
C LYS A 51 5.20 -11.35 -13.27
N THR A 52 4.78 -11.10 -14.50
CA THR A 52 5.69 -10.59 -15.55
C THR A 52 6.25 -9.22 -15.17
N ILE A 53 5.41 -8.30 -14.68
CA ILE A 53 5.86 -6.97 -14.22
C ILE A 53 6.84 -7.11 -13.04
N ILE A 54 6.50 -7.94 -12.05
CA ILE A 54 7.37 -8.18 -10.88
C ILE A 54 8.70 -8.78 -11.30
N ASP A 55 8.71 -9.79 -12.16
CA ASP A 55 9.93 -10.48 -12.58
C ASP A 55 10.87 -9.56 -13.36
N LEU A 56 10.33 -8.68 -14.20
CA LEU A 56 11.12 -7.78 -15.05
C LEU A 56 11.58 -6.50 -14.34
N SER A 57 10.77 -5.97 -13.42
CA SER A 57 10.99 -4.64 -12.84
C SER A 57 11.35 -4.65 -11.35
N CYS A 58 11.08 -5.75 -10.64
CA CYS A 58 11.26 -5.83 -9.19
C CYS A 58 12.23 -6.96 -8.80
N SER A 59 11.97 -8.20 -9.21
CA SER A 59 12.78 -9.40 -8.91
C SER A 59 14.01 -9.51 -9.83
N VAL A 60 14.74 -8.40 -9.94
CA VAL A 60 15.97 -8.31 -10.74
C VAL A 60 17.16 -8.81 -9.92
N SER A 61 18.02 -9.60 -10.56
CA SER A 61 19.26 -10.12 -9.96
C SER A 61 20.09 -9.00 -9.32
N GLY A 62 20.40 -9.15 -8.03
CA GLY A 62 21.13 -8.15 -7.26
C GLY A 62 20.28 -7.02 -6.65
N CYS A 63 18.95 -7.01 -6.85
CA CYS A 63 18.05 -6.01 -6.29
C CYS A 63 17.00 -6.57 -5.34
N HIS A 64 16.08 -7.43 -5.78
CA HIS A 64 15.05 -8.07 -4.95
C HIS A 64 14.77 -9.51 -5.39
N ASP A 65 15.83 -10.23 -5.74
CA ASP A 65 15.82 -11.58 -6.30
C ASP A 65 15.60 -12.71 -5.27
N GLY A 66 15.09 -12.37 -4.08
CA GLY A 66 14.93 -13.30 -2.96
C GLY A 66 16.21 -13.57 -2.17
N THR A 67 17.36 -13.05 -2.62
CA THR A 67 18.66 -13.18 -1.92
C THR A 67 19.27 -11.82 -1.59
N THR A 68 19.12 -10.86 -2.48
CA THR A 68 19.72 -9.53 -2.41
C THR A 68 18.66 -8.47 -2.19
N GLY A 69 19.07 -7.36 -1.55
CA GLY A 69 18.21 -6.25 -1.18
C GLY A 69 17.12 -6.59 -0.18
N ILE A 70 16.22 -5.64 0.04
CA ILE A 70 15.22 -5.72 1.10
C ILE A 70 13.88 -6.17 0.53
N GLY A 71 13.41 -7.34 0.95
CA GLY A 71 12.17 -7.95 0.44
C GLY A 71 12.47 -9.03 -0.60
N ASP A 72 11.71 -10.12 -0.55
CA ASP A 72 11.79 -11.23 -1.50
C ASP A 72 10.68 -11.07 -2.53
N PHE A 73 11.03 -10.74 -3.79
CA PHE A 73 10.05 -10.59 -4.86
C PHE A 73 10.10 -11.75 -5.86
N ALA A 74 10.83 -12.82 -5.55
CA ALA A 74 10.93 -14.01 -6.39
C ALA A 74 9.68 -14.90 -6.34
N SER A 75 8.76 -14.63 -5.41
CA SER A 75 7.51 -15.36 -5.25
C SER A 75 6.38 -14.47 -4.74
N TYR A 76 5.13 -14.90 -4.98
CA TYR A 76 3.94 -14.26 -4.42
C TYR A 76 4.01 -14.13 -2.89
N ASN A 77 4.35 -15.22 -2.20
CA ASN A 77 4.47 -15.21 -0.74
C ASN A 77 5.54 -14.24 -0.22
N GLY A 78 6.64 -14.06 -0.96
CA GLY A 78 7.67 -13.08 -0.61
C GLY A 78 7.17 -11.63 -0.68
N LEU A 79 6.29 -11.33 -1.65
CA LEU A 79 5.71 -10.01 -1.83
C LEU A 79 4.75 -9.62 -0.71
N LEU A 80 4.05 -10.59 -0.10
CA LEU A 80 2.96 -10.34 0.85
C LEU A 80 3.33 -9.34 1.94
N SER A 81 4.52 -9.47 2.54
CA SER A 81 4.94 -8.54 3.59
C SER A 81 5.03 -7.08 3.10
N ARG A 82 5.42 -6.85 1.84
CA ARG A 82 5.52 -5.49 1.24
C ARG A 82 4.20 -5.01 0.64
N LEU A 83 3.31 -5.92 0.29
CA LEU A 83 1.94 -5.61 -0.09
C LEU A 83 1.14 -5.17 1.15
N ASP A 84 1.19 -5.96 2.23
CA ASP A 84 0.42 -5.74 3.46
C ASP A 84 0.77 -4.43 4.16
N ASN A 85 2.03 -3.97 4.06
CA ASN A 85 2.46 -2.67 4.59
C ASN A 85 2.36 -1.52 3.57
N GLY A 86 1.85 -1.79 2.36
CA GLY A 86 1.62 -0.79 1.31
C GLY A 86 2.86 -0.28 0.60
N LEU A 87 4.04 -0.84 0.88
CA LEU A 87 5.31 -0.32 0.33
C LEU A 87 5.44 -0.53 -1.16
N ILE A 88 4.88 -1.59 -1.75
CA ILE A 88 4.91 -1.78 -3.21
C ILE A 88 4.24 -0.59 -3.91
N ARG A 89 3.00 -0.25 -3.49
CA ARG A 89 2.27 0.90 -4.03
C ARG A 89 3.00 2.22 -3.76
N GLU A 90 3.40 2.44 -2.50
CA GLU A 90 4.10 3.68 -2.12
C GLU A 90 5.32 3.92 -3.00
N ARG A 91 6.16 2.89 -3.20
CA ARG A 91 7.49 3.04 -3.78
C ARG A 91 7.48 2.98 -5.30
N ALA A 92 6.66 2.12 -5.90
CA ALA A 92 6.61 1.93 -7.35
C ALA A 92 5.64 2.89 -8.07
N ILE A 93 4.64 3.41 -7.35
CA ILE A 93 3.53 4.16 -7.96
C ILE A 93 3.47 5.58 -7.41
N ASP A 94 3.30 5.74 -6.09
CA ASP A 94 2.97 7.04 -5.51
C ASP A 94 4.21 7.96 -5.31
N THR A 95 5.39 7.37 -5.09
CA THR A 95 6.62 8.12 -4.83
C THR A 95 7.16 8.75 -6.13
N PRO A 96 7.46 10.05 -6.17
CA PRO A 96 8.01 10.70 -7.35
C PRO A 96 9.37 10.14 -7.76
N VAL A 97 9.63 10.00 -9.07
CA VAL A 97 10.89 9.50 -9.65
C VAL A 97 12.16 10.27 -9.20
N SER A 98 12.00 11.50 -8.72
CA SER A 98 13.09 12.32 -8.19
C SER A 98 13.50 11.95 -6.75
N SER A 99 12.70 11.13 -6.07
CA SER A 99 12.95 10.70 -4.70
C SER A 99 13.90 9.51 -4.67
N THR A 100 14.83 9.49 -3.70
CA THR A 100 15.69 8.33 -3.42
C THR A 100 14.91 7.12 -2.88
N LEU A 101 13.65 7.35 -2.51
CA LEU A 101 12.73 6.31 -2.06
C LEU A 101 11.99 5.66 -3.23
N HIS A 102 12.01 6.25 -4.43
CA HIS A 102 11.35 5.69 -5.59
C HIS A 102 11.96 4.35 -5.98
N MET A 103 11.11 3.43 -6.42
CA MET A 103 11.52 2.18 -7.04
C MET A 103 10.86 2.08 -8.42
N PRO A 104 11.59 1.65 -9.46
CA PRO A 104 13.01 1.29 -9.46
C PRO A 104 13.94 2.49 -9.13
N PRO A 105 15.19 2.24 -8.69
CA PRO A 105 16.13 3.32 -8.43
C PRO A 105 16.47 4.11 -9.69
N SER A 106 16.86 5.38 -9.54
CA SER A 106 17.29 6.22 -10.65
C SER A 106 18.38 5.54 -11.50
N GLY A 107 18.17 5.50 -12.81
CA GLY A 107 19.05 4.85 -13.77
C GLY A 107 18.65 3.42 -14.14
N MET A 108 17.65 2.85 -13.47
CA MET A 108 16.99 1.61 -13.88
C MET A 108 15.82 1.90 -14.84
N PRO A 109 15.41 0.95 -15.68
CA PRO A 109 14.18 1.06 -16.46
C PRO A 109 12.97 1.29 -15.54
N GLU A 110 12.15 2.28 -15.89
CA GLU A 110 10.92 2.60 -15.17
C GLU A 110 9.75 1.75 -15.65
N LEU A 111 8.78 1.53 -14.76
CA LEU A 111 7.48 0.99 -15.18
C LEU A 111 6.77 2.02 -16.07
N THR A 112 6.19 1.53 -17.16
CA THR A 112 5.25 2.29 -17.99
C THR A 112 4.01 2.67 -17.17
N GLN A 113 3.25 3.66 -17.67
CA GLN A 113 2.01 4.05 -17.00
C GLN A 113 1.00 2.89 -16.95
N GLU A 114 0.91 2.10 -18.02
CA GLU A 114 0.03 0.93 -18.09
C GLU A 114 0.43 -0.13 -17.06
N GLU A 115 1.73 -0.44 -16.90
CA GLU A 115 2.19 -1.38 -15.86
C GLU A 115 1.91 -0.86 -14.45
N LYS A 116 2.05 0.46 -14.21
CA LYS A 116 1.68 1.08 -12.92
C LYS A 116 0.17 0.96 -12.67
N ASP A 117 -0.65 1.17 -13.69
CA ASP A 117 -2.10 1.06 -13.59
C ASP A 117 -2.52 -0.39 -13.32
N MET A 118 -1.96 -1.37 -14.03
CA MET A 118 -2.21 -2.80 -13.79
C MET A 118 -1.81 -3.21 -12.37
N LEU A 119 -0.61 -2.79 -11.91
CA LEU A 119 -0.15 -3.06 -10.56
C LEU A 119 -1.06 -2.40 -9.51
N LEU A 120 -1.54 -1.17 -9.76
CA LEU A 120 -2.49 -0.49 -8.90
C LEU A 120 -3.83 -1.25 -8.82
N CYS A 121 -4.39 -1.66 -9.96
CA CYS A 121 -5.64 -2.42 -10.02
C CYS A 121 -5.53 -3.72 -9.21
N TRP A 122 -4.48 -4.49 -9.44
CA TRP A 122 -4.24 -5.73 -8.71
C TRP A 122 -4.16 -5.50 -7.19
N ILE A 123 -3.46 -4.44 -6.75
CA ILE A 123 -3.38 -4.09 -5.32
C ILE A 123 -4.75 -3.70 -4.76
N LEU A 124 -5.55 -2.95 -5.52
CA LEU A 124 -6.89 -2.51 -5.11
C LEU A 124 -7.89 -3.67 -5.00
N GLU A 125 -7.71 -4.72 -5.80
CA GLU A 125 -8.51 -5.95 -5.75
C GLU A 125 -8.07 -6.92 -4.63
N GLY A 126 -7.07 -6.55 -3.83
CA GLY A 126 -6.56 -7.40 -2.77
C GLY A 126 -5.55 -8.44 -3.26
N TYR A 127 -4.84 -8.12 -4.34
CA TYR A 127 -3.70 -8.85 -4.87
C TYR A 127 -3.94 -10.36 -5.05
N PRO A 128 -5.00 -10.79 -5.78
CA PRO A 128 -5.28 -12.21 -5.98
C PRO A 128 -4.11 -12.93 -6.67
N GLU A 129 -3.86 -14.19 -6.28
CA GLU A 129 -2.71 -14.97 -6.79
C GLU A 129 -2.99 -15.69 -8.12
N ASN A 130 -4.24 -16.11 -8.34
CA ASN A 130 -4.66 -17.20 -9.26
C ASN A 130 -4.00 -17.24 -10.63
#